data_AF-A0A6L2JKV0-F1
#
_entry.id   AF-A0A6L2JKV0-F1
#
_cell.length_a   1.000
_cell.length_b   1.000
_cell.length_c   1.000
_cell.angle_alpha   90.00
_cell.angle_beta   90.00
_cell.angle_gamma   90.00
#
_symmetry.space_group_name_H-M   'P 1'
#
loop_
_entity.id
_entity.type
_entity.pdbx_description
1 polymer ?
#
loop_
_entity_poly.entity_id
_entity_poly.type
_entity_poly.pdbx_seq_one_letter_code
_entity_poly.pdbx_strand_id
1 'polypeptide(L)'
;MGKFMTLVATNVAAPGLDIRDVQLIILCKPPRDVEDYIHRSGRIGRACNTGVSITLYGPRKGNIAKLERESCVKSEHLSAPQPADIAKATGGDATEAINLVSDSVIPIFKATAAELLESSGLSPVELLTKALGNSIVSLVSLAKSMC
;
A
#
# COMPACT_ATOMS: atom_id res chain seq x y z
N MET A 1 -1.00 -18.71 -5.39
CA MET A 1 -0.71 -17.31 -4.99
C MET A 1 -0.93 -17.17 -3.49
N GLY A 2 -0.07 -16.42 -2.80
CA GLY A 2 -0.13 -16.24 -1.35
C GLY A 2 -1.47 -15.63 -0.92
N LYS A 3 -2.10 -16.21 0.10
CA LYS A 3 -3.40 -15.76 0.62
C LYS A 3 -3.36 -14.35 1.23
N PHE A 4 -2.16 -13.83 1.50
CA PHE A 4 -1.92 -12.57 2.19
C PHE A 4 -0.81 -11.80 1.47
N MET A 5 -1.08 -10.53 1.16
CA MET A 5 -0.13 -9.61 0.53
C MET A 5 0.68 -8.80 1.57
N THR A 6 0.31 -8.88 2.84
CA THR A 6 0.92 -8.10 3.93
C THR A 6 1.14 -8.99 5.15
N LEU A 7 2.31 -8.85 5.77
CA LEU A 7 2.65 -9.49 7.03
C LEU A 7 3.08 -8.42 8.04
N VAL A 8 2.55 -8.50 9.26
CA VAL A 8 2.99 -7.70 10.39
C VAL A 8 3.75 -8.62 11.35
N ALA A 9 5.00 -8.27 11.64
CA ALA A 9 5.86 -9.07 12.51
C ALA A 9 6.64 -8.16 13.48
N THR A 10 7.00 -8.71 14.64
CA THR A 10 7.94 -8.09 15.57
C THR A 10 9.31 -8.74 15.45
N ASN A 11 10.36 -8.06 15.91
CA ASN A 11 11.75 -8.51 15.80
C ASN A 11 12.02 -9.91 16.39
N VAL A 12 11.16 -10.37 17.31
CA VAL A 12 11.30 -11.69 17.96
C VAL A 12 10.88 -12.82 17.02
N ALA A 13 9.93 -12.57 16.10
CA ALA A 13 9.40 -13.58 15.17
C ALA A 13 10.11 -13.58 13.79
N ALA A 14 11.05 -12.67 13.57
CA ALA A 14 11.72 -12.49 12.28
C ALA A 14 12.84 -13.52 12.00
N PRO A 15 13.67 -13.95 12.97
CA PRO A 15 14.65 -15.01 12.73
C PRO A 15 13.93 -16.35 12.42
N GLY A 16 14.32 -17.01 11.32
CA GLY A 16 13.73 -18.30 10.93
C GLY A 16 12.50 -18.25 10.01
N LEU A 17 11.92 -17.07 9.78
CA LEU A 17 10.84 -16.91 8.80
C LEU A 17 11.46 -16.68 7.41
N ASP A 18 11.54 -17.73 6.59
CA ASP A 18 12.03 -17.66 5.20
C ASP A 18 10.94 -17.10 4.28
N ILE A 19 10.68 -15.79 4.40
CA ILE A 19 9.84 -15.07 3.46
C ILE A 19 10.70 -14.72 2.26
N ARG A 20 10.45 -15.41 1.14
CA ARG A 20 11.09 -15.12 -0.14
C ARG A 20 10.41 -13.93 -0.82
N ASP A 21 11.19 -13.18 -1.58
CA ASP A 21 10.72 -12.16 -2.54
C ASP A 21 9.91 -10.99 -1.96
N VAL A 22 10.29 -10.50 -0.77
CA VAL A 22 9.70 -9.27 -0.22
C VAL A 22 10.16 -8.06 -1.04
N GLN A 23 9.22 -7.36 -1.66
CA GLN A 23 9.51 -6.15 -2.46
C GLN A 23 9.57 -4.88 -1.61
N LEU A 24 8.82 -4.84 -0.51
CA LEU A 24 8.68 -3.67 0.35
C LEU A 24 8.71 -4.07 1.83
N ILE A 25 9.54 -3.40 2.62
CA ILE A 25 9.53 -3.46 4.08
C ILE A 25 9.21 -2.09 4.64
N ILE A 26 8.32 -2.06 5.64
CA ILE A 26 7.99 -0.85 6.40
C ILE A 26 8.40 -1.07 7.85
N LEU A 27 9.41 -0.31 8.28
CA LEU A 27 9.87 -0.28 9.66
C LEU A 27 9.03 0.76 10.42
N CYS A 28 8.06 0.29 11.20
CA CYS A 28 7.15 1.17 11.95
C CYS A 28 7.84 2.05 13.01
N LYS A 29 9.08 1.70 13.37
CA LYS A 29 9.94 2.48 14.27
C LYS A 29 11.37 2.45 13.74
N PRO A 30 12.16 3.52 13.99
CA PRO A 30 13.57 3.54 13.63
C PRO A 30 14.33 2.34 14.24
N PRO A 31 15.23 1.70 13.48
CA PRO A 31 16.22 0.79 14.03
C PRO A 31 17.07 1.47 15.10
N ARG A 32 17.57 0.67 16.05
CA ARG A 32 18.42 1.19 17.14
C ARG A 32 19.84 1.54 16.64
N ASP A 33 20.33 0.72 15.72
CA ASP A 33 21.66 0.76 15.13
C ASP A 33 21.62 0.16 13.71
N VAL A 34 22.78 0.15 13.03
CA VAL A 34 22.90 -0.38 11.66
C VAL A 34 22.71 -1.88 11.59
N GLU A 35 23.16 -2.63 12.59
CA GLU A 35 23.05 -4.09 12.60
C GLU A 35 21.57 -4.51 12.66
N ASP A 36 20.79 -3.86 13.53
CA ASP A 36 19.33 -4.00 13.61
C ASP A 36 18.65 -3.58 12.29
N TYR A 37 19.14 -2.56 11.61
CA TYR A 37 18.65 -2.20 10.28
C TYR A 37 18.93 -3.29 9.23
N ILE A 38 20.17 -3.76 9.11
CA ILE A 38 20.58 -4.79 8.14
C ILE A 38 19.80 -6.08 8.35
N HIS A 39 19.62 -6.53 9.59
CA HIS A 39 18.86 -7.74 9.90
C HIS A 39 17.39 -7.64 9.51
N ARG A 40 16.79 -6.45 9.60
CA ARG A 40 15.38 -6.22 9.23
C ARG A 40 15.20 -5.97 7.74
N SER A 41 16.07 -5.16 7.13
CA SER A 41 16.00 -4.81 5.71
C SER A 41 16.44 -5.96 4.80
N GLY A 42 17.33 -6.86 5.28
CA GLY A 42 17.87 -8.01 4.54
C GLY A 42 16.85 -9.09 4.12
N ARG A 43 15.54 -8.82 4.23
CA ARG A 43 14.48 -9.66 3.65
C ARG A 43 14.09 -9.25 2.23
N ILE A 44 14.48 -8.05 1.79
CA ILE A 44 14.31 -7.60 0.40
C ILE A 44 15.53 -7.91 -0.46
N GLY A 45 15.38 -7.76 -1.77
CA GLY A 45 16.52 -7.69 -2.70
C GLY A 45 17.31 -8.99 -2.91
N ARG A 46 16.66 -10.14 -2.67
CA ARG A 46 17.25 -11.46 -2.96
C ARG A 46 17.15 -11.78 -4.47
N ALA A 47 18.06 -12.61 -4.98
CA ALA A 47 18.10 -13.05 -6.37
C ALA A 47 18.18 -11.90 -7.42
N CYS A 48 18.99 -10.88 -7.16
CA CYS A 48 19.18 -9.70 -8.03
C CYS A 48 17.93 -8.81 -8.23
N ASN A 49 16.89 -9.01 -7.43
CA ASN A 49 15.75 -8.09 -7.42
C ASN A 49 16.08 -6.81 -6.64
N THR A 50 15.44 -5.71 -7.00
CA THR A 50 15.44 -4.48 -6.19
C THR A 50 14.35 -4.56 -5.13
N GLY A 51 14.54 -3.84 -4.03
CA GLY A 51 13.55 -3.76 -2.96
C GLY A 51 13.61 -2.42 -2.25
N VAL A 52 12.49 -2.03 -1.66
CA VAL A 52 12.35 -0.74 -0.97
C VAL A 52 12.22 -0.98 0.53
N SER A 53 12.98 -0.22 1.32
CA SER A 53 12.86 -0.20 2.78
C SER A 53 12.45 1.19 3.24
N ILE A 54 11.27 1.31 3.83
CA ILE A 54 10.73 2.55 4.38
C ILE A 54 10.87 2.53 5.89
N THR A 55 11.41 3.60 6.49
CA THR A 55 11.45 3.76 7.94
C THR A 55 10.56 4.90 8.38
N LEU A 56 9.57 4.60 9.21
CA LEU A 56 8.72 5.61 9.83
C LEU A 56 9.42 6.18 11.06
N TYR A 57 9.49 7.51 11.15
CA TYR A 57 10.04 8.20 12.31
C TYR A 57 9.22 9.44 12.62
N GLY A 58 9.15 9.79 13.92
CA GLY A 58 8.43 10.97 14.38
C GLY A 58 9.26 12.26 14.30
N PRO A 59 8.70 13.41 14.73
CA PRO A 59 9.38 14.71 14.69
C PRO A 59 10.73 14.71 15.43
N ARG A 60 10.83 13.91 16.48
CA ARG A 60 12.09 13.58 17.13
C ARG A 60 12.85 12.62 16.22
N LYS A 61 13.74 13.16 15.38
CA LYS A 61 14.54 12.44 14.37
C LYS A 61 15.46 11.33 14.93
N GLY A 62 15.45 11.07 16.24
CA GLY A 62 16.17 9.97 16.88
C GLY A 62 17.60 9.80 16.38
N ASN A 63 18.00 8.55 16.16
CA ASN A 63 19.32 8.20 15.61
C ASN A 63 19.34 8.07 14.07
N ILE A 64 18.36 8.62 13.34
CA ILE A 64 18.26 8.47 11.88
C ILE A 64 19.52 8.99 11.16
N ALA A 65 20.02 10.17 11.55
CA ALA A 65 21.23 10.74 10.95
C ALA A 65 22.50 9.92 11.23
N LYS A 66 22.53 9.16 12.34
CA LYS A 66 23.62 8.21 12.63
C LYS A 66 23.48 6.97 11.74
N LEU A 67 22.25 6.44 11.64
CA LEU A 67 21.92 5.28 10.83
C LEU A 67 22.23 5.50 9.34
N GLU A 68 21.90 6.66 8.77
CA GLU A 68 22.18 6.99 7.36
C GLU A 68 23.68 7.03 7.08
N ARG A 69 24.45 7.59 8.02
CA ARG A 69 25.91 7.68 7.89
C ARG A 69 26.58 6.31 7.95
N GLU A 70 26.08 5.44 8.82
CA GLU A 70 26.71 4.15 9.09
C GLU A 70 26.17 3.01 8.20
N SER A 71 24.97 3.15 7.63
CA SER A 71 24.36 2.12 6.77
C SER A 71 24.83 2.16 5.31
N CYS A 72 25.50 3.24 4.88
CA CYS A 72 25.94 3.46 3.49
C CYS A 72 24.83 3.33 2.43
N VAL A 73 23.56 3.48 2.83
CA VAL A 73 22.40 3.43 1.92
C VAL A 73 22.04 4.85 1.48
N LYS A 74 21.65 5.03 0.21
CA LYS A 74 21.06 6.29 -0.25
C LYS A 74 19.64 6.40 0.32
N SER A 75 19.46 7.32 1.26
CA SER A 75 18.16 7.60 1.88
C SER A 75 17.54 8.87 1.32
N GLU A 76 16.23 8.83 1.11
CA GLU A 76 15.41 9.98 0.75
C GLU A 76 14.43 10.26 1.90
N HIS A 77 14.28 11.54 2.27
CA HIS A 77 13.30 11.94 3.26
C HIS A 77 12.00 12.33 2.58
N LEU A 78 10.98 11.51 2.79
CA LEU A 78 9.63 11.76 2.28
C LEU A 78 8.69 12.16 3.43
N SER A 79 7.80 13.12 3.15
CA SER A 79 6.65 13.39 4.02
C SER A 79 5.63 12.25 3.94
N ALA A 80 4.82 12.11 4.98
CA ALA A 80 3.67 11.20 4.92
C ALA A 80 2.76 11.55 3.72
N PRO A 81 2.21 10.55 3.01
CA PRO A 81 1.24 10.78 1.94
C PRO A 81 0.06 11.60 2.45
N GLN A 82 -0.35 12.60 1.69
CA GLN A 82 -1.54 13.38 1.98
C GLN A 82 -2.80 12.63 1.53
N PRO A 83 -4.00 12.96 2.05
CA PRO A 83 -5.24 12.35 1.60
C PRO A 83 -5.46 12.42 0.09
N ALA A 84 -4.98 13.50 -0.55
CA ALA A 84 -5.02 13.67 -2.00
C ALA A 84 -4.12 12.66 -2.73
N ASP A 85 -2.93 12.34 -2.21
CA ASP A 85 -2.02 11.35 -2.79
C ASP A 85 -2.64 9.95 -2.73
N ILE A 86 -3.27 9.63 -1.61
CA ILE A 86 -4.00 8.36 -1.40
C ILE A 86 -5.16 8.26 -2.39
N ALA A 87 -5.99 9.31 -2.48
CA ALA A 87 -7.12 9.34 -3.40
C ALA A 87 -6.68 9.17 -4.86
N LYS A 88 -5.57 9.80 -5.25
CA LYS A 88 -4.99 9.66 -6.59
C LYS A 88 -4.49 8.25 -6.87
N ALA A 89 -3.73 7.66 -5.93
CA ALA A 89 -3.21 6.31 -6.07
C ALA A 89 -4.35 5.28 -6.17
N THR A 90 -5.31 5.33 -5.24
CA THR A 90 -6.47 4.42 -5.25
C THR A 90 -7.36 4.61 -6.47
N GLY A 91 -7.51 5.85 -6.98
CA GLY A 91 -8.20 6.10 -8.24
C GLY A 91 -7.53 5.42 -9.44
N GLY A 92 -6.20 5.41 -9.46
CA GLY A 92 -5.40 4.66 -10.43
C GLY A 92 -5.67 3.15 -10.37
N ASP A 93 -5.54 2.56 -9.17
CA ASP A 93 -5.77 1.12 -8.95
C ASP A 93 -7.20 0.71 -9.34
N ALA A 94 -8.20 1.54 -9.00
CA ALA A 94 -9.59 1.29 -9.36
C ALA A 94 -9.81 1.35 -10.88
N THR A 95 -9.10 2.24 -11.58
CA THR A 95 -9.17 2.34 -13.04
C THR A 95 -8.55 1.11 -13.70
N GLU A 96 -7.40 0.65 -13.21
CA GLU A 96 -6.77 -0.59 -13.68
C GLU A 96 -7.67 -1.80 -13.43
N ALA A 97 -8.29 -1.89 -12.25
CA ALA A 97 -9.24 -2.94 -11.93
C ALA A 97 -10.45 -2.95 -12.88
N ILE A 98 -11.01 -1.79 -13.24
CA ILE A 98 -12.11 -1.68 -14.20
C ILE A 98 -11.66 -2.14 -15.60
N ASN A 99 -10.46 -1.75 -16.05
CA ASN A 99 -9.94 -2.15 -17.37
C ASN A 99 -9.65 -3.66 -17.48
N LEU A 100 -9.43 -4.34 -16.36
CA LEU A 100 -9.26 -5.79 -16.31
C LEU A 100 -10.59 -6.54 -16.37
N VAL A 101 -11.73 -5.87 -16.18
CA VAL A 101 -13.06 -6.49 -16.28
C VAL A 101 -13.37 -6.77 -17.75
N SER A 102 -13.75 -8.02 -18.04
CA SER A 102 -14.14 -8.41 -19.40
C SER A 102 -15.46 -7.76 -19.81
N ASP A 103 -15.53 -7.28 -21.06
CA ASP A 103 -16.74 -6.75 -21.70
C ASP A 103 -17.95 -7.72 -21.69
N SER A 104 -17.70 -9.01 -21.49
CA SER A 104 -18.76 -10.03 -21.35
C SER A 104 -19.73 -9.76 -20.20
N VAL A 105 -19.34 -8.96 -19.19
CA VAL A 105 -20.22 -8.61 -18.07
C VAL A 105 -21.19 -7.48 -18.42
N ILE A 106 -20.92 -6.68 -19.46
CA ILE A 106 -21.73 -5.52 -19.84
C ILE A 106 -23.22 -5.89 -20.02
N PRO A 107 -23.60 -6.90 -20.83
CA PRO A 107 -25.01 -7.24 -21.00
C PRO A 107 -25.69 -7.72 -19.70
N ILE A 108 -24.92 -8.29 -18.76
CA ILE A 108 -25.43 -8.80 -17.48
C ILE A 108 -25.83 -7.64 -16.57
N PHE A 109 -24.99 -6.60 -16.47
CA PHE A 109 -25.21 -5.48 -15.55
C PHE A 109 -25.89 -4.28 -16.18
N LYS A 110 -26.10 -4.26 -17.51
CA LYS A 110 -26.68 -3.12 -18.23
C LYS A 110 -28.04 -2.68 -17.67
N ALA A 111 -28.92 -3.63 -17.35
CA ALA A 111 -30.24 -3.33 -16.81
C ALA A 111 -30.16 -2.61 -15.46
N THR A 112 -29.37 -3.15 -14.52
CA THR A 112 -29.16 -2.56 -13.20
C THR A 112 -28.47 -1.19 -13.28
N ALA A 113 -27.52 -1.03 -14.20
CA ALA A 113 -26.84 0.25 -14.41
C ALA A 113 -27.80 1.33 -14.95
N ALA A 114 -28.71 0.97 -15.86
CA ALA A 114 -29.73 1.88 -16.39
C ALA A 114 -30.74 2.31 -15.31
N GLU A 115 -31.20 1.35 -14.50
CA GLU A 115 -32.09 1.65 -13.35
C GLU A 115 -31.41 2.58 -12.34
N LEU A 116 -30.11 2.37 -12.07
CA LEU A 116 -29.35 3.25 -11.17
C LEU A 116 -29.20 4.67 -11.73
N LEU A 117 -29.02 4.80 -13.05
CA LEU A 117 -28.97 6.09 -13.73
C LEU A 117 -30.28 6.87 -13.57
N GLU A 118 -31.41 6.20 -13.80
CA GLU A 118 -32.74 6.81 -13.69
C GLU A 118 -33.11 7.17 -12.25
N SER A 119 -32.88 6.24 -11.31
CA SER A 119 -33.29 6.42 -9.91
C SER A 119 -32.45 7.43 -9.14
N SER A 120 -31.17 7.58 -9.49
CA SER A 120 -30.26 8.52 -8.79
C SER A 120 -30.42 9.97 -9.25
N GLY A 121 -30.91 10.20 -10.47
CA GLY A 121 -30.97 11.52 -11.10
C GLY A 121 -29.60 12.16 -11.37
N LEU A 122 -28.52 11.37 -11.31
CA LEU A 122 -27.15 11.82 -11.52
C LEU A 122 -26.68 11.51 -12.94
N SER A 123 -25.73 12.31 -13.45
CA SER A 123 -25.08 12.02 -14.71
C SER A 123 -24.23 10.73 -14.62
N PRO A 124 -23.97 10.04 -15.75
CA PRO A 124 -23.09 8.86 -15.77
C PRO A 124 -21.71 9.10 -15.17
N VAL A 125 -21.15 10.31 -15.35
CA VAL A 125 -19.84 10.69 -14.82
C VAL A 125 -19.87 10.82 -13.30
N GLU A 126 -20.93 11.37 -12.73
CA GLU A 126 -21.09 11.50 -11.28
C GLU A 126 -21.29 10.12 -10.62
N LEU A 127 -22.05 9.22 -11.25
CA LEU A 127 -22.19 7.85 -10.76
C LEU A 127 -20.89 7.06 -10.82
N LEU A 128 -20.14 7.20 -11.92
CA LEU A 128 -18.82 6.58 -12.02
C LEU A 128 -17.86 7.14 -10.97
N THR A 129 -17.94 8.45 -10.70
CA THR A 129 -17.16 9.08 -9.62
C THR A 129 -17.51 8.49 -8.25
N LYS A 130 -18.81 8.27 -7.97
CA LYS A 130 -19.26 7.60 -6.73
C LYS A 130 -18.80 6.13 -6.67
N ALA A 131 -18.83 5.42 -7.79
CA ALA A 131 -18.36 4.04 -7.86
C ALA A 131 -16.85 3.94 -7.60
N LEU A 132 -16.04 4.82 -8.20
CA LEU A 132 -14.61 4.94 -7.94
C LEU A 132 -14.33 5.32 -6.47
N GLY A 133 -15.13 6.23 -5.91
CA GLY A 133 -15.06 6.59 -4.50
C GLY A 133 -15.37 5.41 -3.55
N ASN A 134 -16.26 4.50 -3.94
CA ASN A 134 -16.60 3.33 -3.14
C ASN A 134 -15.41 2.35 -2.99
N SER A 135 -14.53 2.27 -3.99
CA SER A 135 -13.28 1.51 -3.91
C SER A 135 -12.36 2.05 -2.81
N ILE A 136 -12.36 3.36 -2.56
CA ILE A 136 -11.60 4.00 -1.47
C ILE A 136 -12.22 3.67 -0.11
N VAL A 137 -13.55 3.72 0.01
CA VAL A 137 -14.28 3.48 1.27
C VAL A 137 -14.01 2.06 1.79
N SER A 138 -13.87 1.08 0.90
CA SER A 138 -13.58 -0.31 1.27
C SER A 138 -12.18 -0.50 1.88
N LEU A 139 -11.17 0.27 1.45
CA LEU A 139 -9.83 0.25 2.05
C LEU A 139 -9.80 0.91 3.44
N VAL A 140 -10.50 2.03 3.59
CA VAL A 140 -10.56 2.77 4.86
C VAL A 140 -11.41 2.03 5.90
N SER A 141 -12.47 1.34 5.49
CA SER A 141 -13.29 0.53 6.41
C SER A 141 -12.53 -0.69 6.94
N LEU A 142 -11.70 -1.34 6.09
CA LEU A 142 -10.80 -2.41 6.52
C LEU A 142 -9.79 -1.91 7.56
N ALA A 143 -9.19 -0.74 7.33
CA ALA A 143 -8.24 -0.14 8.26
C ALA A 143 -8.87 0.23 9.61
N LYS A 144 -10.14 0.67 9.63
CA LYS A 144 -10.89 0.93 10.87
C LYS A 144 -11.31 -0.34 11.60
N SER A 145 -11.49 -1.46 10.91
CA SER A 145 -11.86 -2.75 11.53
C SER A 145 -10.67 -3.48 12.18
N MET A 146 -9.44 -3.00 11.96
CA MET A 146 -8.21 -3.60 12.49
C MET A 146 -7.61 -2.82 13.68
N CYS A 147 -8.26 -1.74 14.12
CA CYS A 147 -7.94 -1.00 15.34
C CYS A 147 -8.99 -1.25 16.42
#